data_AF-A0A4Q3RUV9-F1
#
_entry.id   AF-A0A4Q3RUV9-F1
#
_cell.length_a   1.000
_cell.length_b   1.000
_cell.length_c   1.000
_cell.angle_alpha   90.00
_cell.angle_beta   90.00
_cell.angle_gamma   90.00
#
_symmetry.space_group_name_H-M   'P 1'
#
loop_
_entity.id
_entity.type
_entity.pdbx_description
1 polymer ?
#
loop_
_entity_poly.entity_id
_entity_poly.type
_entity_poly.pdbx_seq_one_letter_code
_entity_poly.pdbx_strand_id
1 'polypeptide(L)'
;DDAELAGRLLAIGGERRAQRAARRQFLQQHGDPGVLVQGRLRMTEQGEMIFRRFGDQPTARRNLEGLTAAVLTATARPREPVPAKAVEAMDALAAGAFANYRALVYDTPGFEDFFWSATPIAEIVTLNIGSRPASRTKSRRIEDLRAIPWVFSWSQARIMLPGWYGLAGGAQRAGFEPARLAELAAEFDIVEALLSNMELALAQSDMTLAARYAALCEDRASADPIFEDIRREHDAAVELALAIRGGTRLLDDRPDLAESVALAAGSVRPLNHLQLELLSRRRKGDDSEETRLAIQLTVTGIAAGLRNTG
;
A
#
# COMPACT_ATOMS: atom_id res chain seq x y z
N ASP A 1 2.21 6.25 -43.69
CA ASP A 1 3.23 5.30 -43.23
C ASP A 1 3.36 5.14 -41.71
N ASP A 2 3.28 6.19 -40.88
CA ASP A 2 3.37 6.01 -39.41
C ASP A 2 2.14 5.35 -38.76
N ALA A 3 0.94 5.57 -39.33
CA ALA A 3 -0.29 4.93 -38.85
C ALA A 3 -0.36 3.42 -39.21
N GLU A 4 0.30 3.01 -40.30
CA GLU A 4 0.33 1.62 -40.74
C GLU A 4 1.38 0.81 -39.95
N LEU A 5 2.48 1.45 -39.54
CA LEU A 5 3.47 0.85 -38.65
C LEU A 5 2.91 0.63 -37.23
N ALA A 6 2.14 1.61 -36.71
CA ALA A 6 1.42 1.48 -35.44
C ALA A 6 0.32 0.39 -35.50
N GLY A 7 -0.38 0.28 -36.63
CA GLY A 7 -1.39 -0.77 -36.84
C GLY A 7 -0.81 -2.19 -36.94
N ARG A 8 0.41 -2.33 -37.47
CA ARG A 8 1.11 -3.64 -37.60
C ARG A 8 1.75 -4.13 -36.29
N LEU A 9 2.06 -3.23 -35.35
CA LEU A 9 2.54 -3.53 -33.99
C LEU A 9 1.42 -3.84 -32.97
N LEU A 10 0.16 -3.88 -33.41
CA LEU A 10 -1.01 -4.16 -32.55
C LEU A 10 -1.70 -5.48 -32.91
N ALA A 11 -1.19 -6.21 -33.91
CA ALA A 11 -1.82 -7.38 -34.51
C ALA A 11 -1.26 -8.72 -34.04
N ILE A 12 -0.58 -8.79 -32.89
CA ILE A 12 -0.13 -10.06 -32.33
C ILE A 12 -0.92 -10.34 -31.04
N GLY A 13 -1.78 -11.34 -31.07
CA GLY A 13 -2.70 -11.68 -29.97
C GLY A 13 -2.07 -11.92 -28.58
N GLY A 14 -0.74 -12.02 -28.48
CA GLY A 14 0.03 -12.03 -27.23
C GLY A 14 0.33 -10.65 -26.62
N GLU A 15 0.28 -9.57 -27.41
CA GLU A 15 0.59 -8.18 -27.00
C GLU A 15 -0.41 -7.63 -25.98
N ARG A 16 -1.67 -8.06 -26.03
CA ARG A 16 -2.69 -7.61 -25.08
C ARG A 16 -2.38 -8.00 -23.63
N ARG A 17 -1.73 -9.14 -23.38
CA ARG A 17 -1.32 -9.53 -22.01
C ARG A 17 -0.09 -8.76 -21.54
N ALA A 18 0.91 -8.59 -22.39
CA ALA A 18 2.13 -7.85 -22.05
C ALA A 18 1.87 -6.34 -21.89
N GLN A 19 1.06 -5.74 -22.77
CA GLN A 19 0.62 -4.35 -22.65
C GLN A 19 -0.28 -4.15 -21.44
N ARG A 20 -1.20 -5.09 -21.14
CA ARG A 20 -1.95 -5.05 -19.88
C ARG A 20 -1.06 -5.21 -18.66
N ALA A 21 -0.03 -6.06 -18.70
CA ALA A 21 0.89 -6.25 -17.58
C ALA A 21 1.77 -5.00 -17.33
N ALA A 22 2.38 -4.44 -18.38
CA ALA A 22 3.17 -3.21 -18.29
C ALA A 22 2.30 -2.00 -17.88
N ARG A 23 1.08 -1.91 -18.40
CA ARG A 23 0.09 -0.91 -18.01
C ARG A 23 -0.38 -1.12 -16.57
N ARG A 24 -0.74 -2.33 -16.17
CA ARG A 24 -1.14 -2.67 -14.79
C ARG A 24 -0.01 -2.35 -13.82
N GLN A 25 1.24 -2.65 -14.17
CA GLN A 25 2.42 -2.26 -13.38
C GLN A 25 2.57 -0.74 -13.29
N PHE A 26 2.35 -0.01 -14.38
CA PHE A 26 2.37 1.46 -14.37
C PHE A 26 1.21 2.05 -13.53
N LEU A 27 -0.01 1.55 -13.72
CA LEU A 27 -1.21 1.97 -12.98
C LEU A 27 -1.10 1.66 -11.49
N GLN A 28 -0.60 0.48 -11.14
CA GLN A 28 -0.35 0.07 -9.75
C GLN A 28 0.69 0.98 -9.07
N GLN A 29 1.69 1.45 -9.82
CA GLN A 29 2.77 2.27 -9.27
C GLN A 29 2.51 3.78 -9.32
N HIS A 30 1.67 4.25 -10.25
CA HIS A 30 1.58 5.67 -10.59
C HIS A 30 0.14 6.19 -10.80
N GLY A 31 -0.88 5.33 -10.68
CA GLY A 31 -2.29 5.66 -10.94
C GLY A 31 -2.65 5.70 -12.43
N ASP A 32 -3.93 5.94 -12.75
CA ASP A 32 -4.39 6.14 -14.14
C ASP A 32 -3.90 7.49 -14.70
N PRO A 33 -3.04 7.51 -15.73
CA PRO A 33 -2.61 8.75 -16.36
C PRO A 33 -3.70 9.45 -17.17
N GLY A 34 -4.98 9.05 -17.05
CA GLY A 34 -6.13 9.70 -17.66
C GLY A 34 -5.88 11.18 -17.95
N VAL A 35 -5.85 11.51 -19.24
CA VAL A 35 -5.67 12.86 -19.81
C VAL A 35 -4.24 13.44 -19.79
N LEU A 36 -3.33 13.04 -18.89
CA LEU A 36 -2.11 13.80 -18.56
C LEU A 36 -0.86 13.48 -19.39
N VAL A 37 -0.75 12.29 -19.96
CA VAL A 37 0.48 11.84 -20.63
C VAL A 37 0.37 12.13 -22.14
N GLN A 38 0.53 13.41 -22.52
CA GLN A 38 0.63 13.83 -23.93
C GLN A 38 2.05 13.57 -24.47
N GLY A 39 2.48 12.31 -24.45
CA GLY A 39 3.86 11.91 -24.78
C GLY A 39 4.91 12.39 -23.76
N ARG A 40 4.48 12.91 -22.61
CA ARG A 40 5.38 13.44 -21.57
C ARG A 40 5.06 12.83 -20.22
N LEU A 41 6.11 12.36 -19.54
CA LEU A 41 6.05 11.85 -18.18
C LEU A 41 7.09 12.57 -17.34
N ARG A 42 6.63 13.17 -16.24
CA ARG A 42 7.51 13.67 -15.18
C ARG A 42 7.11 12.95 -13.91
N MET A 43 8.05 12.21 -13.34
CA MET A 43 7.86 11.50 -12.09
C MET A 43 9.00 11.79 -11.12
N THR A 44 8.73 11.61 -9.84
CA THR A 44 9.75 11.59 -8.80
C THR A 44 9.99 10.13 -8.42
N GLU A 45 11.22 9.67 -8.61
CA GLU A 45 11.65 8.37 -8.10
C GLU A 45 12.09 8.52 -6.64
N GLN A 46 11.55 7.66 -5.78
CA GLN A 46 11.95 7.64 -4.38
C GLN A 46 13.34 7.00 -4.22
N GLY A 47 14.15 7.53 -3.29
CA GLY A 47 15.56 7.15 -3.15
C GLY A 47 15.76 5.65 -2.89
N GLU A 48 14.89 5.05 -2.10
CA GLU A 48 14.87 3.63 -1.78
C GLU A 48 14.61 2.72 -3.00
N MET A 49 14.04 3.27 -4.07
CA MET A 49 13.75 2.53 -5.31
C MET A 49 14.84 2.64 -6.36
N ILE A 50 15.77 3.58 -6.22
CA ILE A 50 16.81 3.86 -7.23
C ILE A 50 17.66 2.63 -7.50
N PHE A 51 18.22 2.01 -6.45
CA PHE A 51 19.05 0.81 -6.61
C PHE A 51 18.28 -0.33 -7.28
N ARG A 52 17.00 -0.49 -6.96
CA ARG A 52 16.17 -1.55 -7.55
C ARG A 52 15.82 -1.30 -9.01
N ARG A 53 15.58 -0.04 -9.40
CA ARG A 53 15.14 0.32 -10.75
C ARG A 53 16.30 0.59 -11.70
N PHE A 54 17.46 0.99 -11.16
CA PHE A 54 18.58 1.49 -11.94
C PHE A 54 19.96 0.96 -11.48
N GLY A 55 20.00 0.00 -10.55
CA GLY A 55 21.25 -0.49 -9.96
C GLY A 55 22.13 -1.29 -10.91
N ASP A 56 21.56 -1.88 -11.96
CA ASP A 56 22.27 -2.54 -13.04
C ASP A 56 21.68 -2.19 -14.40
N GLN A 57 22.49 -2.28 -15.46
CA GLN A 57 22.12 -1.89 -16.81
C GLN A 57 20.91 -2.67 -17.36
N PRO A 58 20.84 -4.01 -17.25
CA PRO A 58 19.65 -4.77 -17.65
C PRO A 58 18.36 -4.30 -16.96
N THR A 59 18.39 -4.10 -15.65
CA THR A 59 17.21 -3.66 -14.89
C THR A 59 16.79 -2.24 -15.24
N ALA A 60 17.77 -1.33 -15.34
CA ALA A 60 17.56 0.05 -15.79
C ALA A 60 16.89 0.10 -17.16
N ARG A 61 17.38 -0.70 -18.11
CA ARG A 61 16.82 -0.79 -19.46
C ARG A 61 15.37 -1.25 -19.44
N ARG A 62 15.04 -2.34 -18.74
CA ARG A 62 13.66 -2.84 -18.63
C ARG A 62 12.73 -1.81 -18.00
N ASN A 63 13.20 -1.10 -16.96
CA ASN A 63 12.43 -0.05 -16.31
C ASN A 63 12.11 1.09 -17.29
N LEU A 64 13.12 1.61 -18.00
CA LEU A 64 12.96 2.67 -19.00
C LEU A 64 12.10 2.25 -20.19
N GLU A 65 12.25 1.00 -20.66
CA GLU A 65 11.41 0.42 -21.72
C GLU A 65 9.94 0.35 -21.25
N GLY A 66 9.68 -0.10 -20.02
CA GLY A 66 8.35 -0.13 -19.43
C GLY A 66 7.71 1.25 -19.32
N LEU A 67 8.46 2.24 -18.83
CA LEU A 67 8.01 3.63 -18.76
C LEU A 67 7.70 4.20 -20.14
N THR A 68 8.58 3.96 -21.11
CA THR A 68 8.39 4.44 -22.50
C THR A 68 7.16 3.79 -23.13
N ALA A 69 7.01 2.47 -23.00
CA ALA A 69 5.86 1.74 -23.51
C ALA A 69 4.55 2.23 -22.88
N ALA A 70 4.54 2.49 -21.57
CA ALA A 70 3.38 3.03 -20.87
C ALA A 70 3.00 4.42 -21.39
N VAL A 71 3.97 5.31 -21.59
CA VAL A 71 3.75 6.66 -22.15
C VAL A 71 3.17 6.59 -23.56
N LEU A 72 3.76 5.79 -24.44
CA LEU A 72 3.31 5.66 -25.82
C LEU A 72 1.90 5.04 -25.89
N THR A 73 1.65 3.99 -25.10
CA THR A 73 0.34 3.33 -25.04
C THR A 73 -0.74 4.27 -24.51
N ALA A 74 -0.45 5.02 -23.45
CA ALA A 74 -1.39 6.00 -22.90
C ALA A 74 -1.66 7.15 -23.89
N THR A 75 -0.62 7.62 -24.60
CA THR A 75 -0.75 8.71 -25.59
C THR A 75 -1.57 8.28 -26.80
N ALA A 76 -1.42 7.03 -27.25
CA ALA A 76 -2.11 6.50 -28.42
C ALA A 76 -3.59 6.16 -28.18
N ARG A 77 -4.03 6.08 -26.91
CA ARG A 77 -5.41 5.69 -26.58
C ARG A 77 -6.39 6.83 -26.91
N PRO A 78 -7.49 6.55 -27.63
CA PRO A 78 -8.55 7.53 -27.84
C PRO A 78 -9.07 8.05 -26.50
N ARG A 79 -9.35 9.36 -26.44
CA ARG A 79 -10.00 9.98 -25.28
C ARG A 79 -11.47 9.59 -25.29
N GLU A 80 -11.84 8.69 -24.37
CA GLU A 80 -13.24 8.41 -24.08
C GLU A 80 -13.66 9.20 -22.83
N PRO A 81 -14.82 9.87 -22.86
CA PRO A 81 -15.35 10.52 -21.66
C PRO A 81 -15.65 9.46 -20.59
N VAL A 82 -15.25 9.74 -19.35
CA VAL A 82 -15.61 8.89 -18.21
C VAL A 82 -17.13 8.92 -18.03
N PRO A 83 -17.82 7.77 -18.02
CA PRO A 83 -19.28 7.73 -17.84
C PRO A 83 -19.69 8.35 -16.50
N ALA A 84 -20.79 9.10 -16.46
CA ALA A 84 -21.30 9.72 -15.22
C ALA A 84 -21.52 8.68 -14.10
N LYS A 85 -22.07 7.51 -14.43
CA LYS A 85 -22.25 6.37 -13.51
C LYS A 85 -20.95 5.91 -12.84
N ALA A 86 -19.79 6.09 -13.50
CA ALA A 86 -18.49 5.73 -12.96
C ALA A 86 -18.05 6.74 -11.90
N VAL A 87 -18.26 8.02 -12.18
CA VAL A 87 -17.96 9.12 -11.27
C VAL A 87 -18.83 8.99 -10.02
N GLU A 88 -20.14 8.80 -10.19
CA GLU A 88 -21.07 8.60 -9.07
C GLU A 88 -20.70 7.39 -8.19
N ALA A 89 -20.31 6.27 -8.81
CA ALA A 89 -19.86 5.09 -8.07
C ALA A 89 -18.56 5.36 -7.29
N MET A 90 -17.59 6.05 -7.90
CA MET A 90 -16.34 6.42 -7.25
C MET A 90 -16.55 7.43 -6.12
N ASP A 91 -17.43 8.40 -6.28
CA ASP A 91 -17.79 9.36 -5.24
C ASP A 91 -18.44 8.66 -4.04
N ALA A 92 -19.35 7.72 -4.30
CA ALA A 92 -19.99 6.93 -3.25
C ALA A 92 -18.95 6.06 -2.48
N LEU A 93 -18.07 5.36 -3.21
CA LEU A 93 -17.00 4.55 -2.61
C LEU A 93 -16.02 5.41 -1.81
N ALA A 94 -15.61 6.56 -2.35
CA ALA A 94 -14.71 7.48 -1.67
C ALA A 94 -15.35 8.04 -0.39
N ALA A 95 -16.62 8.44 -0.43
CA ALA A 95 -17.35 8.92 0.74
C ALA A 95 -17.48 7.84 1.82
N GLY A 96 -17.84 6.60 1.42
CA GLY A 96 -17.93 5.46 2.31
C GLY A 96 -16.59 5.12 2.98
N ALA A 97 -15.53 4.97 2.17
CA ALA A 97 -14.18 4.65 2.66
C ALA A 97 -13.63 5.75 3.57
N PHE A 98 -13.83 7.03 3.21
CA PHE A 98 -13.43 8.17 4.03
C PHE A 98 -14.14 8.18 5.38
N ALA A 99 -15.46 7.98 5.40
CA ALA A 99 -16.23 7.88 6.63
C ALA A 99 -15.77 6.70 7.51
N ASN A 100 -15.48 5.54 6.91
CA ASN A 100 -14.98 4.38 7.65
C ASN A 100 -13.60 4.63 8.27
N TYR A 101 -12.68 5.18 7.48
CA TYR A 101 -11.34 5.54 7.94
C TYR A 101 -11.39 6.57 9.07
N ARG A 102 -12.23 7.61 8.94
CA ARG A 102 -12.38 8.63 9.97
C ARG A 102 -12.94 8.08 11.28
N ALA A 103 -13.91 7.18 11.18
CA ALA A 103 -14.51 6.53 12.35
C ALA A 103 -13.42 5.84 13.20
N LEU A 104 -12.49 5.13 12.56
CA LEU A 104 -11.36 4.52 13.26
C LEU A 104 -10.34 5.57 13.75
N VAL A 105 -9.84 6.41 12.84
CA VAL A 105 -8.62 7.20 13.12
C VAL A 105 -8.88 8.43 13.98
N TYR A 106 -10.04 9.07 13.84
CA TYR A 106 -10.35 10.34 14.49
C TYR A 106 -11.47 10.22 15.52
N ASP A 107 -12.45 9.35 15.28
CA ASP A 107 -13.64 9.28 16.13
C ASP A 107 -13.54 8.18 17.20
N THR A 108 -12.56 7.26 17.11
CA THR A 108 -12.34 6.22 18.12
C THR A 108 -11.47 6.75 19.26
N PRO A 109 -12.00 6.81 20.50
CA PRO A 109 -11.22 7.24 21.66
C PRO A 109 -10.01 6.33 21.88
N GLY A 110 -8.85 6.92 22.19
CA GLY A 110 -7.62 6.17 22.45
C GLY A 110 -6.87 5.71 21.20
N PHE A 111 -7.37 5.98 19.99
CA PHE A 111 -6.67 5.60 18.75
C PHE A 111 -5.26 6.21 18.64
N GLU A 112 -5.08 7.46 19.05
CA GLU A 112 -3.75 8.10 19.06
C GLU A 112 -2.78 7.33 19.97
N ASP A 113 -3.17 7.04 21.22
CA ASP A 113 -2.32 6.28 22.14
C ASP A 113 -2.06 4.85 21.67
N PHE A 114 -3.07 4.21 21.06
CA PHE A 114 -2.92 2.94 20.37
C PHE A 114 -1.89 3.04 19.25
N PHE A 115 -1.94 4.04 18.38
CA PHE A 115 -0.99 4.19 17.27
C PHE A 115 0.45 4.39 17.78
N TRP A 116 0.66 5.28 18.75
CA TRP A 116 1.98 5.53 19.34
C TRP A 116 2.55 4.32 20.06
N SER A 117 1.69 3.46 20.59
CA SER A 117 2.09 2.26 21.32
C SER A 117 2.15 1.02 20.43
N ALA A 118 1.31 0.87 19.42
CA ALA A 118 1.31 -0.30 18.56
C ALA A 118 2.38 -0.22 17.46
N THR A 119 2.95 0.96 17.22
CA THR A 119 3.94 1.17 16.14
C THR A 119 5.24 1.75 16.67
N PRO A 120 6.36 1.62 15.94
CA PRO A 120 7.64 2.24 16.32
C PRO A 120 7.73 3.72 15.90
N ILE A 121 6.61 4.46 15.88
CA ILE A 121 6.59 5.85 15.42
C ILE A 121 7.50 6.75 16.26
N ALA A 122 7.57 6.52 17.58
CA ALA A 122 8.45 7.28 18.46
C ALA A 122 9.92 7.13 18.03
N GLU A 123 10.32 5.91 17.70
CA GLU A 123 11.67 5.61 17.25
C GLU A 123 11.91 6.13 15.83
N ILE A 124 10.94 6.00 14.92
CA ILE A 124 10.99 6.56 13.55
C ILE A 124 11.16 8.08 13.56
N VAL A 125 10.49 8.79 14.47
CA VAL A 125 10.60 10.26 14.57
C VAL A 125 11.99 10.68 15.07
N THR A 126 12.61 9.89 15.94
CA THR A 126 13.99 10.14 16.42
C THR A 126 15.07 9.73 15.43
N LEU A 127 14.70 8.96 14.41
CA LEU A 127 15.58 8.48 13.38
C LEU A 127 15.79 9.56 12.31
N ASN A 128 17.05 9.90 12.03
CA ASN A 128 17.44 10.74 10.88
C ASN A 128 17.31 9.98 9.54
N ILE A 129 16.22 9.22 9.34
CA ILE A 129 15.96 8.42 8.13
C ILE A 129 15.58 9.32 6.93
N GLY A 130 15.27 10.60 7.15
CA GLY A 130 15.02 11.56 6.08
C GLY A 130 15.61 12.94 6.38
N SER A 131 15.84 13.73 5.32
CA SER A 131 16.30 15.12 5.43
C SER A 131 15.27 16.09 6.04
N ARG A 132 14.05 15.60 6.30
CA ARG A 132 12.91 16.39 6.77
C ARG A 132 12.40 15.83 8.10
N PRO A 133 12.00 16.68 9.05
CA PRO A 133 11.46 16.24 10.32
C PRO A 133 10.15 15.46 10.13
N ALA A 134 9.97 14.39 10.89
CA ALA A 134 8.83 13.48 10.78
C ALA A 134 7.48 14.14 11.12
N SER A 135 7.48 15.17 11.97
CA SER A 135 6.31 15.98 12.29
C SER A 135 6.52 17.45 11.92
N ARG A 136 5.42 18.18 11.69
CA ARG A 136 5.44 19.64 11.49
C ARG A 136 5.61 20.40 12.82
N THR A 137 5.26 19.78 13.94
CA THR A 137 5.27 20.37 15.30
C THR A 137 5.74 19.32 16.33
N LYS A 138 6.04 19.70 17.57
CA LYS A 138 6.39 18.75 18.66
C LYS A 138 5.14 18.11 19.29
N SER A 139 4.20 17.69 18.46
CA SER A 139 2.89 17.18 18.85
C SER A 139 2.78 15.68 18.56
N ARG A 140 2.02 14.96 19.39
CA ARG A 140 1.68 13.54 19.16
C ARG A 140 0.49 13.37 18.20
N ARG A 141 -0.24 14.45 17.90
CA ARG A 141 -1.46 14.38 17.08
C ARG A 141 -1.18 13.85 15.69
N ILE A 142 -2.09 13.02 15.18
CA ILE A 142 -1.96 12.36 13.87
C ILE A 142 -1.96 13.40 12.74
N GLU A 143 -2.69 14.51 12.86
CA GLU A 143 -2.78 15.58 11.86
C GLU A 143 -1.46 16.32 11.64
N ASP A 144 -0.57 16.28 12.64
CA ASP A 144 0.75 16.92 12.57
C ASP A 144 1.80 16.01 11.91
N LEU A 145 1.51 14.71 11.76
CA LEU A 145 2.38 13.73 11.11
C LEU A 145 2.38 13.91 9.60
N ARG A 146 3.55 13.67 9.01
CA ARG A 146 3.67 13.56 7.55
C ARG A 146 3.22 12.18 7.07
N ALA A 147 2.82 12.09 5.80
CA ALA A 147 2.38 10.84 5.18
C ALA A 147 3.42 9.71 5.26
N ILE A 148 4.72 10.02 5.08
CA ILE A 148 5.77 9.00 5.12
C ILE A 148 5.85 8.32 6.50
N PRO A 149 6.05 9.03 7.63
CA PRO A 149 5.98 8.43 8.96
C PRO A 149 4.68 7.68 9.26
N TRP A 150 3.54 8.17 8.78
CA TRP A 150 2.26 7.48 8.94
C TRP A 150 2.26 6.10 8.28
N VAL A 151 2.50 6.03 6.97
CA VAL A 151 2.56 4.76 6.22
C VAL A 151 3.63 3.86 6.79
N PHE A 152 4.82 4.40 7.01
CA PHE A 152 5.98 3.63 7.44
C PHE A 152 5.76 2.95 8.81
N SER A 153 5.10 3.63 9.75
CA SER A 153 4.81 3.07 11.08
C SER A 153 3.90 1.84 11.01
N TRP A 154 2.85 1.89 10.18
CA TRP A 154 1.94 0.75 9.98
C TRP A 154 2.60 -0.41 9.22
N SER A 155 3.52 -0.11 8.30
CA SER A 155 4.28 -1.12 7.59
C SER A 155 5.22 -1.89 8.51
N GLN A 156 5.88 -1.19 9.44
CA GLN A 156 6.74 -1.80 10.47
C GLN A 156 5.94 -2.73 11.39
N ALA A 157 4.75 -2.30 11.83
CA ALA A 157 3.83 -3.09 12.64
C ALA A 157 3.09 -4.20 11.87
N ARG A 158 3.37 -4.36 10.56
CA ARG A 158 2.77 -5.36 9.66
C ARG A 158 1.25 -5.25 9.50
N ILE A 159 0.69 -4.08 9.82
CA ILE A 159 -0.75 -3.80 9.64
C ILE A 159 -1.03 -3.31 8.23
N MET A 160 -0.13 -2.51 7.63
CA MET A 160 -0.33 -1.92 6.29
C MET A 160 -1.61 -1.06 6.18
N LEU A 161 -2.07 -0.49 7.31
CA LEU A 161 -3.38 0.15 7.44
C LEU A 161 -3.75 1.09 6.28
N PRO A 162 -2.88 2.02 5.84
CA PRO A 162 -3.24 2.98 4.78
C PRO A 162 -3.42 2.35 3.40
N GLY A 163 -2.90 1.15 3.19
CA GLY A 163 -2.94 0.46 1.90
C GLY A 163 -4.23 -0.30 1.62
N TRP A 164 -5.08 -0.54 2.64
CA TRP A 164 -6.30 -1.35 2.46
C TRP A 164 -7.47 -0.95 3.36
N TYR A 165 -7.25 -0.24 4.47
CA TYR A 165 -8.32 0.04 5.43
C TYR A 165 -9.39 0.94 4.81
N GLY A 166 -10.66 0.55 4.97
CA GLY A 166 -11.80 1.21 4.35
C GLY A 166 -12.26 0.58 3.04
N LEU A 167 -11.59 -0.48 2.56
CA LEU A 167 -12.08 -1.25 1.41
C LEU A 167 -13.44 -1.89 1.71
N ALA A 168 -13.53 -2.73 2.74
CA ALA A 168 -14.75 -3.47 3.04
C ALA A 168 -15.82 -2.59 3.67
N GLY A 169 -15.49 -1.87 4.74
CA GLY A 169 -16.43 -0.97 5.41
C GLY A 169 -16.84 0.20 4.52
N GLY A 170 -15.95 0.68 3.64
CA GLY A 170 -16.30 1.71 2.67
C GLY A 170 -17.24 1.22 1.58
N ALA A 171 -17.00 0.03 1.01
CA ALA A 171 -17.91 -0.62 0.09
C ALA A 171 -19.30 -0.84 0.71
N GLN A 172 -19.33 -1.35 1.95
CA GLN A 172 -20.57 -1.57 2.69
C GLN A 172 -21.35 -0.26 2.91
N ARG A 173 -20.68 0.81 3.36
CA ARG A 173 -21.30 2.13 3.56
C ARG A 173 -21.82 2.73 2.26
N ALA A 174 -21.16 2.45 1.16
CA ALA A 174 -21.58 2.89 -0.17
C ALA A 174 -22.70 2.01 -0.76
N GLY A 175 -23.07 0.90 -0.10
CA GLY A 175 -24.09 -0.04 -0.58
C GLY A 175 -23.62 -0.92 -1.75
N PHE A 176 -22.33 -1.18 -1.87
CA PHE A 176 -21.74 -1.96 -2.94
C PHE A 176 -21.51 -3.41 -2.52
N GLU A 177 -22.21 -4.32 -3.19
CA GLU A 177 -21.97 -5.76 -3.11
C GLU A 177 -20.73 -6.16 -3.93
N PRO A 178 -20.06 -7.29 -3.61
CA PRO A 178 -18.88 -7.77 -4.33
C PRO A 178 -19.07 -7.85 -5.85
N ALA A 179 -20.23 -8.31 -6.31
CA ALA A 179 -20.56 -8.41 -7.74
C ALA A 179 -20.52 -7.04 -8.43
N ARG A 180 -21.03 -5.99 -7.76
CA ARG A 180 -21.04 -4.64 -8.31
C ARG A 180 -19.62 -4.07 -8.41
N LEU A 181 -18.76 -4.36 -7.42
CA LEU A 181 -17.35 -3.96 -7.47
C LEU A 181 -16.59 -4.71 -8.57
N ALA A 182 -16.90 -5.98 -8.80
CA ALA A 182 -16.33 -6.75 -9.91
C ALA A 182 -16.74 -6.18 -11.27
N GLU A 183 -18.00 -5.79 -11.44
CA GLU A 183 -18.46 -5.08 -12.65
C GLU A 183 -17.70 -3.76 -12.86
N LEU A 184 -17.56 -2.96 -11.80
CA LEU A 184 -16.81 -1.70 -11.86
C LEU A 184 -15.33 -1.93 -12.20
N ALA A 185 -14.70 -2.95 -11.62
CA ALA A 185 -13.31 -3.30 -11.92
C ALA A 185 -13.14 -3.78 -13.37
N ALA A 186 -14.14 -4.48 -13.92
CA ALA A 186 -14.13 -4.89 -15.33
C ALA A 186 -14.37 -3.71 -16.29
N GLU A 187 -15.14 -2.71 -15.88
CA GLU A 187 -15.47 -1.54 -16.68
C GLU A 187 -14.40 -0.43 -16.60
N PHE A 188 -13.78 -0.25 -15.43
CA PHE A 188 -12.90 0.88 -15.13
C PHE A 188 -11.51 0.43 -14.65
N ASP A 189 -10.51 0.72 -15.49
CA ASP A 189 -9.11 0.36 -15.23
C ASP A 189 -8.57 0.94 -13.91
N ILE A 190 -9.00 2.15 -13.53
CA ILE A 190 -8.61 2.76 -12.25
C ILE A 190 -9.11 1.96 -11.04
N VAL A 191 -10.32 1.39 -11.12
CA VAL A 191 -10.91 0.58 -10.05
C VAL A 191 -10.16 -0.73 -9.92
N GLU A 192 -9.86 -1.39 -11.05
CA GLU A 192 -9.03 -2.60 -11.08
C GLU A 192 -7.65 -2.36 -10.46
N ALA A 193 -7.01 -1.24 -10.80
CA ALA A 193 -5.69 -0.90 -10.29
C ALA A 193 -5.72 -0.63 -8.77
N LEU A 194 -6.73 0.12 -8.29
CA LEU A 194 -6.92 0.39 -6.85
C LEU A 194 -7.13 -0.90 -6.07
N LEU A 195 -8.05 -1.77 -6.50
CA LEU A 195 -8.31 -3.05 -5.86
C LEU A 195 -7.08 -3.96 -5.88
N SER A 196 -6.34 -3.98 -6.99
CA SER A 196 -5.11 -4.77 -7.11
C SER A 196 -4.00 -4.29 -6.15
N ASN A 197 -3.94 -2.98 -5.88
CA ASN A 197 -3.01 -2.39 -4.90
C ASN A 197 -3.44 -2.70 -3.46
N MET A 198 -4.74 -2.62 -3.17
CA MET A 198 -5.28 -3.02 -1.87
C MET A 198 -5.05 -4.51 -1.59
N GLU A 199 -5.24 -5.38 -2.59
CA GLU A 199 -4.93 -6.81 -2.48
C GLU A 199 -3.45 -7.06 -2.15
N LEU A 200 -2.54 -6.29 -2.76
CA LEU A 200 -1.12 -6.36 -2.46
C LEU A 200 -0.83 -5.93 -1.01
N ALA A 201 -1.43 -4.84 -0.54
CA ALA A 201 -1.26 -4.38 0.84
C ALA A 201 -1.80 -5.41 1.86
N LEU A 202 -2.95 -6.03 1.56
CA LEU A 202 -3.50 -7.14 2.35
C LEU A 202 -2.55 -8.33 2.37
N ALA A 203 -1.98 -8.72 1.22
CA ALA A 203 -1.02 -9.82 1.13
C ALA A 203 0.30 -9.53 1.86
N GLN A 204 0.70 -8.25 1.96
CA GLN A 204 1.89 -7.83 2.69
C GLN A 204 1.67 -7.71 4.20
N SER A 205 0.42 -7.68 4.68
CA SER A 205 0.09 -7.60 6.10
C SER A 205 0.25 -8.95 6.82
N ASP A 206 0.44 -8.92 8.14
CA ASP A 206 0.49 -10.12 8.98
C ASP A 206 -0.22 -9.81 10.30
N MET A 207 -1.51 -10.17 10.41
CA MET A 207 -2.33 -9.89 11.59
C MET A 207 -1.85 -10.64 12.85
N THR A 208 -1.12 -11.75 12.69
CA THR A 208 -0.54 -12.48 13.83
C THR A 208 0.63 -11.70 14.43
N LEU A 209 1.52 -11.15 13.60
CA LEU A 209 2.56 -10.23 14.08
C LEU A 209 1.95 -8.93 14.58
N ALA A 210 0.96 -8.37 13.87
CA ALA A 210 0.29 -7.14 14.26
C ALA A 210 -0.34 -7.24 15.66
N ALA A 211 -0.93 -8.39 16.02
CA ALA A 211 -1.47 -8.63 17.36
C ALA A 211 -0.38 -8.53 18.45
N ARG A 212 0.86 -8.93 18.15
CA ARG A 212 1.99 -8.80 19.09
C ARG A 212 2.45 -7.35 19.24
N TYR A 213 2.35 -6.55 18.16
CA TYR A 213 2.57 -5.11 18.19
C TYR A 213 1.45 -4.36 18.92
N ALA A 214 0.19 -4.78 18.78
CA ALA A 214 -0.92 -4.23 19.56
C ALA A 214 -0.79 -4.58 21.05
N ALA A 215 -0.31 -5.79 21.38
CA ALA A 215 -0.10 -6.24 22.75
C ALA A 215 1.00 -5.46 23.52
N LEU A 216 1.70 -4.59 22.81
CA LEU A 216 2.78 -3.74 23.27
C LEU A 216 2.22 -2.44 23.93
N CYS A 217 0.93 -2.18 23.78
CA CYS A 217 0.17 -1.14 24.50
C CYS A 217 -0.06 -1.53 25.97
N GLU A 218 0.16 -0.60 26.91
CA GLU A 218 -0.08 -0.83 28.34
C GLU A 218 -1.57 -0.90 28.68
N ASP A 219 -2.36 0.04 28.17
CA ASP A 219 -3.82 0.03 28.31
C ASP A 219 -4.46 -0.92 27.30
N ARG A 220 -4.50 -2.20 27.67
CA ARG A 220 -5.13 -3.26 26.87
C ARG A 220 -6.65 -3.09 26.73
N ALA A 221 -7.31 -2.49 27.71
CA ALA A 221 -8.76 -2.30 27.67
C ALA A 221 -9.18 -1.32 26.56
N SER A 222 -8.37 -0.29 26.31
CA SER A 222 -8.54 0.63 25.18
C SER A 222 -7.99 0.07 23.87
N ALA A 223 -6.83 -0.60 23.90
CA ALA A 223 -6.15 -1.08 22.70
C ALA A 223 -6.81 -2.30 22.03
N ASP A 224 -7.31 -3.27 22.80
CA ASP A 224 -7.84 -4.53 22.27
C ASP A 224 -9.07 -4.31 21.35
N PRO A 225 -10.07 -3.47 21.70
CA PRO A 225 -11.18 -3.15 20.80
C PRO A 225 -10.75 -2.50 19.48
N ILE A 226 -9.76 -1.59 19.53
CA ILE A 226 -9.25 -0.91 18.33
C ILE A 226 -8.58 -1.92 17.39
N PHE A 227 -7.74 -2.80 17.94
CA PHE A 227 -7.08 -3.83 17.14
C PHE A 227 -8.09 -4.84 16.59
N GLU A 228 -9.11 -5.21 17.36
CA GLU A 228 -10.18 -6.11 16.91
C GLU A 228 -11.00 -5.50 15.77
N ASP A 229 -11.28 -4.19 15.81
CA ASP A 229 -11.93 -3.48 14.70
C ASP A 229 -11.05 -3.46 13.44
N ILE A 230 -9.74 -3.26 13.58
CA ILE A 230 -8.77 -3.37 12.46
C ILE A 230 -8.76 -4.80 11.90
N ARG A 231 -8.72 -5.82 12.75
CA ARG A 231 -8.70 -7.23 12.34
C ARG A 231 -9.99 -7.61 11.62
N ARG A 232 -11.15 -7.17 12.11
CA ARG A 232 -12.45 -7.44 11.49
C ARG A 232 -12.55 -6.80 10.11
N GLU A 233 -12.11 -5.54 9.96
CA GLU A 233 -12.04 -4.90 8.64
C GLU A 233 -11.06 -5.63 7.72
N HIS A 234 -9.91 -6.09 8.23
CA HIS A 234 -8.92 -6.84 7.46
C HIS A 234 -9.51 -8.13 6.90
N ASP A 235 -10.10 -8.95 7.75
CA ASP A 235 -10.72 -10.22 7.36
C ASP A 235 -11.82 -9.97 6.30
N ALA A 236 -12.66 -8.95 6.52
CA ALA A 236 -13.70 -8.57 5.56
C ALA A 236 -13.13 -8.06 4.22
N ALA A 237 -12.02 -7.34 4.25
CA ALA A 237 -11.34 -6.84 3.05
C ALA A 237 -10.69 -7.97 2.26
N VAL A 238 -10.13 -8.98 2.92
CA VAL A 238 -9.62 -10.20 2.27
C VAL A 238 -10.75 -10.94 1.57
N GLU A 239 -11.86 -11.21 2.27
CA GLU A 239 -13.01 -11.89 1.69
C GLU A 239 -13.58 -11.11 0.49
N LEU A 240 -13.70 -9.79 0.61
CA LEU A 240 -14.19 -8.93 -0.47
C LEU A 240 -13.25 -8.95 -1.69
N ALA A 241 -11.94 -8.86 -1.48
CA ALA A 241 -10.95 -8.91 -2.56
C ALA A 241 -11.00 -10.26 -3.31
N LEU A 242 -11.12 -11.37 -2.57
CA LEU A 242 -11.27 -12.71 -3.15
C LEU A 242 -12.58 -12.86 -3.92
N ALA A 243 -13.69 -12.34 -3.38
CA ALA A 243 -14.99 -12.39 -4.03
C ALA A 243 -15.04 -11.58 -5.34
N ILE A 244 -14.40 -10.40 -5.35
CA ILE A 244 -14.32 -9.56 -6.57
C ILE A 244 -13.49 -10.26 -7.65
N ARG A 245 -12.35 -10.85 -7.27
CA ARG A 245 -11.41 -11.46 -8.22
C ARG A 245 -11.82 -12.88 -8.64
N GLY A 246 -12.59 -13.58 -7.81
CA GLY A 246 -13.01 -14.97 -8.02
C GLY A 246 -11.90 -16.00 -7.72
N GLY A 247 -11.05 -15.76 -6.71
CA GLY A 247 -9.96 -16.68 -6.35
C GLY A 247 -10.02 -17.20 -4.91
N THR A 248 -9.03 -18.01 -4.54
CA THR A 248 -9.01 -18.72 -3.24
C THR A 248 -7.92 -18.21 -2.30
N ARG A 249 -6.95 -17.44 -2.81
CA ARG A 249 -5.85 -16.85 -2.05
C ARG A 249 -5.48 -15.50 -2.64
N LEU A 250 -5.11 -14.54 -1.80
CA LEU A 250 -4.58 -13.26 -2.27
C LEU A 250 -3.40 -13.50 -3.24
N LEU A 251 -3.41 -12.80 -4.37
CA LEU A 251 -2.37 -12.88 -5.41
C LEU A 251 -2.25 -14.24 -6.11
N ASP A 252 -3.23 -15.15 -6.02
CA ASP A 252 -3.15 -16.44 -6.73
C ASP A 252 -3.13 -16.30 -8.27
N ASP A 253 -3.54 -15.14 -8.81
CA ASP A 253 -3.45 -14.76 -10.23
C ASP A 253 -2.05 -14.25 -10.63
N ARG A 254 -1.17 -14.00 -9.65
CA ARG A 254 0.17 -13.41 -9.80
C ARG A 254 1.21 -14.21 -9.00
N PRO A 255 1.52 -15.46 -9.40
CA PRO A 255 2.37 -16.37 -8.63
C PRO A 255 3.75 -15.79 -8.31
N ASP A 256 4.41 -15.12 -9.27
CA ASP A 256 5.73 -14.50 -9.04
C ASP A 256 5.68 -13.39 -7.99
N LEU A 257 4.60 -12.61 -7.96
CA LEU A 257 4.40 -11.56 -6.96
C LEU A 257 4.09 -12.18 -5.60
N ALA A 258 3.25 -13.21 -5.55
CA ALA A 258 2.93 -13.94 -4.34
C ALA A 258 4.19 -14.57 -3.71
N GLU A 259 5.05 -15.18 -4.52
CA GLU A 259 6.34 -15.71 -4.09
C GLU A 259 7.25 -14.58 -3.57
N SER A 260 7.35 -13.47 -4.29
CA SER A 260 8.14 -12.32 -3.84
C SER A 260 7.66 -11.77 -2.49
N VAL A 261 6.35 -11.72 -2.26
CA VAL A 261 5.77 -11.28 -0.98
C VAL A 261 6.09 -12.29 0.12
N ALA A 262 5.95 -13.58 -0.15
CA ALA A 262 6.24 -14.65 0.82
C ALA A 262 7.72 -14.67 1.23
N LEU A 263 8.64 -14.55 0.27
CA LEU A 263 10.08 -14.48 0.52
C LEU A 263 10.46 -13.24 1.34
N ALA A 264 9.87 -12.09 1.00
CA ALA A 264 10.06 -10.85 1.77
C ALA A 264 9.54 -11.02 3.20
N ALA A 265 8.35 -11.58 3.39
CA ALA A 265 7.77 -11.82 4.70
C ALA A 265 8.63 -12.78 5.55
N GLY A 266 9.14 -13.85 4.96
CA GLY A 266 10.05 -14.79 5.63
C GLY A 266 11.35 -14.13 6.09
N SER A 267 11.92 -13.26 5.25
CA SER A 267 13.18 -12.56 5.55
C SER A 267 13.02 -11.47 6.63
N VAL A 268 11.86 -10.82 6.67
CA VAL A 268 11.59 -9.70 7.59
C VAL A 268 11.09 -10.17 8.96
N ARG A 269 10.43 -11.33 9.03
CA ARG A 269 9.83 -11.87 10.27
C ARG A 269 10.81 -11.93 11.47
N PRO A 270 12.05 -12.41 11.35
CA PRO A 270 13.00 -12.38 12.47
C PRO A 270 13.29 -10.95 12.97
N LEU A 271 13.37 -9.98 12.07
CA LEU A 271 13.56 -8.57 12.42
C LEU A 271 12.35 -8.00 13.15
N ASN A 272 11.12 -8.37 12.78
CA ASN A 272 9.93 -7.99 13.54
C ASN A 272 9.93 -8.57 14.96
N HIS A 273 10.29 -9.85 15.12
CA HIS A 273 10.38 -10.45 16.45
C HIS A 273 11.43 -9.76 17.33
N LEU A 274 12.61 -9.44 16.75
CA LEU A 274 13.64 -8.69 17.44
C LEU A 274 13.17 -7.27 17.78
N GLN A 275 12.54 -6.57 16.84
CA GLN A 275 12.01 -5.23 17.06
C GLN A 275 10.98 -5.21 18.20
N LEU A 276 10.07 -6.19 18.25
CA LEU A 276 9.08 -6.31 19.33
C LEU A 276 9.73 -6.44 20.71
N GLU A 277 10.78 -7.28 20.83
CA GLU A 277 11.53 -7.41 22.08
C GLU A 277 12.23 -6.10 22.46
N LEU A 278 12.91 -5.46 21.51
CA LEU A 278 13.62 -4.20 21.73
C LEU A 278 12.66 -3.06 22.11
N LEU A 279 11.52 -2.94 21.44
CA LEU A 279 10.48 -1.97 21.80
C LEU A 279 9.90 -2.26 23.20
N SER A 280 9.72 -3.53 23.56
CA SER A 280 9.27 -3.90 24.91
C SER A 280 10.27 -3.46 25.97
N ARG A 281 11.57 -3.66 25.76
CA ARG A 281 12.64 -3.19 26.65
C ARG A 281 12.66 -1.67 26.74
N ARG A 282 12.61 -1.00 25.59
CA ARG A 282 12.59 0.47 25.49
C ARG A 282 11.47 1.06 26.34
N ARG A 283 10.27 0.49 26.26
CA ARG A 283 9.09 0.95 27.00
C ARG A 283 9.15 0.65 28.49
N LYS A 284 9.87 -0.40 28.88
CA LYS A 284 10.19 -0.71 30.29
C LYS A 284 11.33 0.16 30.86
N GLY A 285 11.85 1.11 30.08
CA GLY A 285 12.83 2.11 30.54
C GLY A 285 14.28 1.83 30.12
N ASP A 286 14.55 0.83 29.28
CA ASP A 286 15.89 0.64 28.71
C ASP A 286 16.16 1.68 27.61
N ASP A 287 16.84 2.77 27.96
CA ASP A 287 17.28 3.80 27.00
C ASP A 287 18.76 3.70 26.64
N SER A 288 19.34 2.49 26.72
CA SER A 288 20.73 2.26 26.29
C SER A 288 20.93 2.54 24.80
N GLU A 289 22.12 3.05 24.44
CA GLU A 289 22.48 3.35 23.05
C GLU A 289 22.44 2.09 22.17
N GLU A 290 22.77 0.93 22.73
CA GLU A 290 22.70 -0.37 22.07
C GLU A 290 21.26 -0.72 21.70
N THR A 291 20.30 -0.56 22.62
CA THR A 291 18.88 -0.81 22.35
C THR A 291 18.35 0.17 21.32
N ARG A 292 18.72 1.47 21.42
CA ARG A 292 18.36 2.48 20.42
C ARG A 292 18.84 2.05 19.04
N LEU A 293 20.15 1.81 18.88
CA LEU A 293 20.78 1.41 17.61
C LEU A 293 20.17 0.12 17.04
N ALA A 294 19.95 -0.89 17.88
CA ALA A 294 19.33 -2.14 17.46
C ALA A 294 17.92 -1.90 16.88
N ILE A 295 17.11 -1.04 17.50
CA ILE A 295 15.80 -0.66 16.94
C ILE A 295 15.98 0.01 15.57
N GLN A 296 16.94 0.94 15.42
CA GLN A 296 17.23 1.60 14.14
C GLN A 296 17.55 0.59 13.03
N LEU A 297 18.37 -0.41 13.35
CA LEU A 297 18.76 -1.47 12.42
C LEU A 297 17.56 -2.34 12.04
N THR A 298 16.69 -2.69 13.00
CA THR A 298 15.46 -3.43 12.68
C THR A 298 14.52 -2.61 11.80
N VAL A 299 14.33 -1.31 12.09
CA VAL A 299 13.50 -0.41 11.28
C VAL A 299 13.99 -0.37 9.83
N THR A 300 15.30 -0.18 9.66
CA THR A 300 15.94 -0.14 8.34
C THR A 300 15.84 -1.48 7.61
N GLY A 301 16.10 -2.59 8.30
CA GLY A 301 16.04 -3.92 7.71
C GLY A 301 14.62 -4.35 7.32
N ILE A 302 13.63 -4.05 8.15
CA ILE A 302 12.21 -4.28 7.85
C ILE A 302 11.80 -3.46 6.62
N ALA A 303 12.19 -2.18 6.56
CA ALA A 303 11.91 -1.31 5.42
C ALA A 303 12.49 -1.87 4.11
N ALA A 304 13.77 -2.28 4.14
CA ALA A 304 14.45 -2.84 2.99
C ALA A 304 13.80 -4.14 2.49
N GLY A 305 13.30 -4.97 3.41
CA GLY A 305 12.63 -6.22 3.07
C GLY A 305 11.20 -6.04 2.55
N LEU A 306 10.42 -5.10 3.11
CA LEU A 306 9.03 -4.88 2.73
C LEU A 306 8.87 -4.00 1.48
N ARG A 307 9.83 -3.13 1.19
CA ARG A 307 9.85 -2.29 -0.02
C ARG A 307 8.62 -1.35 -0.07
N ASN A 308 7.96 -1.20 -1.23
CA ASN A 308 6.76 -0.37 -1.36
C ASN A 308 5.61 -0.95 -0.51
N THR A 309 5.12 -0.14 0.42
CA THR A 309 4.11 -0.56 1.41
C THR A 309 2.93 0.41 1.55
N GLY A 310 2.86 1.42 0.68
CA GLY A 310 1.76 2.38 0.60
C GLY A 310 2.00 3.42 -0.47
#